data_AF-A0A8S3YZK7-F1
#
_entry.id   AF-A0A8S3YZK7-F1
#
_cell.length_a   1.000
_cell.length_b   1.000
_cell.length_c   1.000
_cell.angle_alpha   90.00
_cell.angle_beta   90.00
_cell.angle_gamma   90.00
#
_symmetry.space_group_name_H-M   'P 1'
#
loop_
_entity.id
_entity.type
_entity.pdbx_description
1 polymer ?
#
loop_
_entity_poly.entity_id
_entity_poly.type
_entity_poly.pdbx_seq_one_letter_code
_entity_poly.pdbx_strand_id
1 'polypeptide(L)'
;YTRNLVDEGNGKFNLMLLCWNEGQGSSIHSHANSHCFLKVLSGSVKEELFEWPTGKPSDVVNANSETDGKAMKKWAENTYPQNQCTYINDNIGLTVLENTSHSEKAVTLHLHTPPFDECQCFDERTGRAVTAKVTFWSKYGRRTPFNLLCSTENTI
;
A
#
# COMPACT_ATOMS: atom_id res chain seq x y z
N TYR A 1 8.38 4.84 4.23
CA TYR A 1 8.15 5.63 3.00
C TYR A 1 7.07 6.67 3.27
N THR A 2 6.86 7.63 2.38
CA THR A 2 5.81 8.67 2.52
C THR A 2 4.88 8.69 1.31
N ARG A 3 3.60 9.04 1.51
CA ARG A 3 2.60 9.19 0.45
C ARG A 3 2.29 10.68 0.25
N ASN A 4 2.41 11.17 -0.98
CA ASN A 4 2.28 12.58 -1.32
C ASN A 4 1.24 12.73 -2.42
N LEU A 5 0.05 13.22 -2.07
CA LEU A 5 -1.05 13.37 -3.03
C LEU A 5 -0.71 14.47 -4.04
N VAL A 6 -0.84 14.12 -5.32
CA VAL A 6 -0.58 15.02 -6.45
C VAL A 6 -1.90 15.55 -7.01
N ASP A 7 -2.87 14.67 -7.23
CA ASP A 7 -4.15 15.00 -7.87
C ASP A 7 -5.27 14.07 -7.35
N GLU A 8 -6.44 14.60 -7.01
CA GLU A 8 -7.65 13.84 -6.62
C GLU A 8 -8.53 13.47 -7.82
N GLY A 9 -7.98 13.67 -9.02
CA GLY A 9 -8.64 13.46 -10.30
C GLY A 9 -9.90 14.29 -10.43
N ASN A 10 -10.88 13.69 -11.07
CA ASN A 10 -12.27 14.17 -11.12
C ASN A 10 -13.18 13.35 -10.19
N GLY A 11 -12.63 12.87 -9.06
CA GLY A 11 -13.31 11.96 -8.13
C GLY A 11 -13.30 10.50 -8.58
N LYS A 12 -12.68 10.17 -9.71
CA LYS A 12 -12.57 8.79 -10.22
C LYS A 12 -11.22 8.14 -9.96
N PHE A 13 -10.19 8.92 -9.67
CA PHE A 13 -8.88 8.37 -9.34
C PHE A 13 -8.11 9.28 -8.38
N ASN A 14 -7.18 8.70 -7.64
CA ASN A 14 -6.16 9.44 -6.90
C ASN A 14 -4.80 9.20 -7.55
N LEU A 15 -4.03 10.27 -7.78
CA LEU A 15 -2.65 10.23 -8.22
C LEU A 15 -1.73 10.70 -7.10
N MET A 16 -0.74 9.88 -6.73
CA MET A 16 0.17 10.20 -5.63
C MET A 16 1.60 9.73 -5.88
N LEU A 17 2.56 10.42 -5.27
CA LEU A 17 3.96 10.01 -5.23
C LEU A 17 4.25 9.29 -3.92
N LEU A 18 4.89 8.12 -4.02
CA LEU A 18 5.51 7.45 -2.90
C LEU A 18 7.02 7.65 -2.94
N CYS A 19 7.57 8.18 -1.85
CA CYS A 19 9.00 8.39 -1.69
C CYS A 19 9.56 7.39 -0.69
N TRP A 20 10.55 6.61 -1.13
CA TRP A 20 11.13 5.49 -0.40
C TRP A 20 12.59 5.84 -0.07
N ASN A 21 12.91 5.93 1.22
CA ASN A 21 14.32 5.94 1.62
C ASN A 21 14.94 4.54 1.43
N GLU A 22 16.23 4.48 1.65
CA GLU A 22 17.05 3.28 1.59
C GLU A 22 16.48 2.18 2.51
N GLY A 23 16.29 0.98 1.97
CA GLY A 23 15.76 -0.19 2.69
C GLY A 23 14.30 -0.10 3.15
N GLN A 24 13.53 0.91 2.72
CA GLN A 24 12.12 1.02 3.13
C GLN A 24 11.20 0.13 2.29
N GLY A 25 10.33 -0.60 2.97
CA GLY A 25 9.24 -1.36 2.36
C GLY A 25 7.86 -1.01 2.90
N SER A 26 6.83 -1.48 2.19
CA SER A 26 5.45 -1.50 2.67
C SER A 26 5.15 -2.77 3.46
N SER A 27 3.99 -2.80 4.12
CA SER A 27 3.37 -4.06 4.54
C SER A 27 2.84 -4.81 3.33
N ILE A 28 2.50 -6.09 3.50
CA ILE A 28 1.65 -6.82 2.54
C ILE A 28 0.28 -6.15 2.58
N HIS A 29 -0.25 -5.73 1.44
CA HIS A 29 -1.53 -5.00 1.41
C HIS A 29 -2.38 -5.27 0.18
N SER A 30 -3.69 -5.01 0.36
CA SER A 30 -4.70 -5.00 -0.70
C SER A 30 -4.91 -3.60 -1.28
N HIS A 31 -5.73 -3.51 -2.32
CA HIS A 31 -6.03 -2.29 -3.09
C HIS A 31 -7.50 -1.88 -2.98
N ALA A 32 -8.24 -2.39 -2.00
CA ALA A 32 -9.62 -2.01 -1.69
C ALA A 32 -10.55 -2.04 -2.93
N ASN A 33 -10.50 -3.14 -3.68
CA ASN A 33 -11.22 -3.35 -4.93
C ASN A 33 -10.99 -2.27 -5.99
N SER A 34 -9.85 -1.60 -5.93
CA SER A 34 -9.43 -0.57 -6.87
C SER A 34 -8.32 -1.07 -7.80
N HIS A 35 -8.23 -0.47 -8.97
CA HIS A 35 -7.09 -0.64 -9.87
C HIS A 35 -5.90 0.16 -9.34
N CYS A 36 -4.71 -0.42 -9.37
CA CYS A 36 -3.47 0.22 -8.97
C CYS A 36 -2.47 0.18 -10.13
N PHE A 37 -2.03 1.34 -10.59
CA PHE A 37 -0.92 1.48 -11.52
C PHE A 37 0.25 2.09 -10.78
N LEU A 38 1.43 1.51 -10.94
CA LEU A 38 2.68 2.02 -10.38
C LEU A 38 3.66 2.30 -11.52
N LYS A 39 4.23 3.51 -11.55
CA LYS A 39 5.36 3.85 -12.41
C LYS A 39 6.57 4.23 -11.57
N VAL A 40 7.74 3.65 -11.85
CA VAL A 40 8.99 4.04 -11.19
C VAL A 40 9.52 5.32 -11.84
N LEU A 41 9.62 6.40 -11.07
CA LEU A 41 10.13 7.70 -11.54
C LEU A 41 11.63 7.86 -11.32
N SER A 42 12.15 7.30 -10.23
CA SER A 42 13.57 7.32 -9.88
C SER A 42 13.93 6.08 -9.04
N GLY A 43 15.15 5.59 -9.19
CA GLY A 43 15.63 4.39 -8.51
C GLY A 43 15.05 3.10 -9.09
N SER A 44 14.93 2.09 -8.23
CA SER A 44 14.35 0.78 -8.54
C SER A 44 13.50 0.33 -7.36
N VAL A 45 12.44 -0.44 -7.61
CA VAL A 45 11.58 -1.00 -6.56
C VAL A 45 11.35 -2.48 -6.83
N LYS A 46 11.48 -3.29 -5.78
CA LYS A 46 11.10 -4.70 -5.76
C LYS A 46 9.62 -4.81 -5.39
N GLU A 47 8.89 -5.64 -6.13
CA GLU A 47 7.52 -6.03 -5.84
C GLU A 47 7.46 -7.52 -5.54
N GLU A 48 6.88 -7.89 -4.40
CA GLU A 48 6.58 -9.27 -4.05
C GLU A 48 5.06 -9.48 -4.02
N LEU A 49 4.59 -10.54 -4.68
CA LEU A 49 3.17 -10.84 -4.84
C LEU A 49 2.78 -12.04 -4.00
N PHE A 50 1.70 -11.90 -3.24
CA PHE A 50 1.20 -12.90 -2.30
C PHE A 50 -0.22 -13.34 -2.65
N GLU A 51 -0.51 -14.61 -2.36
CA GLU A 51 -1.87 -15.15 -2.39
C GLU A 51 -2.69 -14.59 -1.21
N TRP A 52 -4.01 -14.57 -1.34
CA TRP A 52 -4.90 -14.25 -0.22
C TRP A 52 -4.88 -15.36 0.83
N PRO A 53 -4.91 -15.03 2.14
CA PRO A 53 -4.83 -16.04 3.21
C PRO A 53 -6.09 -16.92 3.27
N THR A 54 -7.25 -16.35 2.93
CA THR A 54 -8.55 -17.01 2.84
C THR A 54 -9.08 -16.83 1.43
N GLY A 55 -9.12 -17.89 0.62
CA GLY A 55 -9.90 -17.92 -0.62
C GLY A 55 -9.90 -16.61 -1.43
N LYS A 56 -11.10 -16.08 -1.70
CA LYS A 56 -11.27 -14.85 -2.50
C LYS A 56 -11.25 -13.58 -1.63
N PRO A 57 -10.98 -12.40 -2.22
CA PRO A 57 -11.04 -11.11 -1.52
C PRO A 57 -12.36 -10.86 -0.75
N SER A 58 -13.47 -11.44 -1.22
CA SER A 58 -14.79 -11.36 -0.60
C SER A 58 -14.91 -12.06 0.74
N ASP A 59 -13.96 -12.93 1.09
CA ASP A 59 -14.09 -13.85 2.23
C ASP A 59 -13.41 -13.29 3.49
N VAL A 60 -12.69 -12.17 3.38
CA VAL A 60 -11.93 -11.53 4.47
C VAL A 60 -12.80 -10.64 5.37
N VAL A 61 -14.14 -10.68 5.22
CA VAL A 61 -15.05 -9.72 5.90
C VAL A 61 -15.21 -9.95 7.41
N ASN A 62 -14.57 -10.95 8.01
CA ASN A 62 -14.63 -11.14 9.46
C ASN A 62 -13.25 -11.52 9.99
N ALA A 63 -12.72 -10.72 10.92
CA ALA A 63 -11.46 -10.91 11.63
C ALA A 63 -11.39 -12.18 12.51
N ASN A 64 -12.30 -13.14 12.31
CA ASN A 64 -12.42 -14.40 13.02
C ASN A 64 -12.42 -15.61 12.04
N SER A 65 -11.82 -15.45 10.86
CA SER A 65 -11.71 -16.53 9.87
C SER A 65 -10.70 -17.59 10.30
N GLU A 66 -11.00 -18.87 10.03
CA GLU A 66 -10.26 -20.09 10.41
C GLU A 66 -8.79 -20.19 9.90
N THR A 67 -8.28 -19.15 9.24
CA THR A 67 -6.90 -19.07 8.72
C THR A 67 -5.96 -18.31 9.63
N ASP A 68 -6.44 -17.88 10.79
CA ASP A 68 -5.66 -17.18 11.79
C ASP A 68 -4.45 -18.04 12.20
N GLY A 69 -3.25 -17.66 11.75
CA GLY A 69 -2.01 -18.38 12.04
C GLY A 69 -1.35 -19.13 10.88
N LYS A 70 -1.81 -18.96 9.62
CA LYS A 70 -1.09 -19.47 8.45
C LYS A 70 -0.21 -18.39 7.81
N ALA A 71 1.03 -18.76 7.47
CA ALA A 71 1.95 -17.86 6.77
C ALA A 71 1.44 -17.55 5.36
N MET A 72 1.62 -16.29 4.97
CA MET A 72 1.31 -15.79 3.64
C MET A 72 2.22 -16.47 2.61
N LYS A 73 1.66 -16.82 1.45
CA LYS A 73 2.40 -17.49 0.39
C LYS A 73 2.76 -16.51 -0.72
N LYS A 74 4.06 -16.21 -0.85
CA LYS A 74 4.60 -15.50 -2.01
C LYS A 74 4.54 -16.41 -3.25
N TRP A 75 4.08 -15.87 -4.37
CA TRP A 75 4.02 -16.61 -5.64
C TRP A 75 4.82 -15.96 -6.77
N ALA A 76 5.18 -14.67 -6.66
CA ALA A 76 6.05 -14.00 -7.61
C ALA A 76 6.84 -12.86 -6.95
N GLU A 77 7.94 -12.49 -7.61
CA GLU A 77 8.79 -11.37 -7.24
C GLU A 77 9.32 -10.73 -8.53
N ASN A 78 9.28 -9.40 -8.61
CA ASN A 78 9.75 -8.63 -9.74
C ASN A 78 10.56 -7.43 -9.25
N THR A 79 11.52 -6.97 -10.05
CA THR A 79 12.23 -5.70 -9.80
C THR A 79 12.00 -4.77 -10.98
N TYR A 80 11.48 -3.58 -10.69
CA TYR A 80 11.15 -2.58 -11.70
C TYR A 80 12.17 -1.44 -11.67
N PRO A 81 13.02 -1.29 -12.72
CA PRO A 81 13.89 -0.14 -12.85
C PRO A 81 13.10 1.14 -13.23
N GLN A 82 13.79 2.27 -13.17
CA GLN A 82 13.27 3.57 -13.59
C GLN A 82 12.54 3.50 -14.95
N ASN A 83 11.44 4.23 -15.02
CA ASN A 83 10.49 4.33 -16.14
C ASN A 83 9.57 3.13 -16.37
N GLN A 84 9.76 2.00 -15.71
CA GLN A 84 8.82 0.88 -15.81
C GLN A 84 7.46 1.20 -15.18
N CYS A 85 6.42 0.58 -15.72
CA CYS A 85 5.06 0.66 -15.22
C CYS A 85 4.52 -0.76 -14.97
N THR A 86 3.90 -0.97 -13.81
CA THR A 86 3.23 -2.21 -13.44
C THR A 86 1.78 -1.94 -13.04
N TYR A 87 1.00 -3.00 -12.93
CA TYR A 87 -0.42 -2.98 -12.63
C TYR A 87 -0.79 -4.11 -11.66
N ILE A 88 -1.65 -3.79 -10.69
CA ILE A 88 -2.23 -4.77 -9.79
C ILE A 88 -3.66 -4.38 -9.39
N ASN A 89 -4.46 -5.38 -9.05
CA ASN A 89 -5.71 -5.25 -8.32
C ASN A 89 -5.92 -6.50 -7.43
N ASP A 90 -6.97 -6.49 -6.61
CA ASP A 90 -7.23 -7.55 -5.64
C ASP A 90 -7.50 -8.94 -6.26
N ASN A 91 -7.88 -8.99 -7.55
CA ASN A 91 -8.05 -10.26 -8.27
C ASN A 91 -6.72 -10.89 -8.68
N ILE A 92 -5.64 -10.12 -8.78
CA ILE A 92 -4.29 -10.61 -9.07
C ILE A 92 -3.64 -11.12 -7.78
N GLY A 93 -3.75 -10.35 -6.69
CA GLY A 93 -3.21 -10.73 -5.40
C GLY A 93 -2.88 -9.54 -4.50
N LEU A 94 -2.13 -9.82 -3.45
CA LEU A 94 -1.62 -8.85 -2.49
C LEU A 94 -0.18 -8.49 -2.85
N THR A 95 0.28 -7.30 -2.46
CA THR A 95 1.62 -6.82 -2.82
C THR A 95 2.42 -6.27 -1.65
N VAL A 96 3.73 -6.40 -1.75
CA VAL A 96 4.74 -5.66 -0.97
C VAL A 96 5.63 -4.92 -1.95
N LEU A 97 5.86 -3.64 -1.69
CA LEU A 97 6.81 -2.83 -2.44
C LEU A 97 7.97 -2.43 -1.55
N GLU A 98 9.19 -2.60 -2.03
CA GLU A 98 10.41 -2.34 -1.28
C GLU A 98 11.46 -1.63 -2.12
N ASN A 99 12.06 -0.58 -1.57
CA ASN A 99 13.33 -0.08 -2.05
C ASN A 99 14.47 -0.90 -1.41
N THR A 100 14.96 -1.90 -2.13
CA THR A 100 16.03 -2.79 -1.67
C THR A 100 17.42 -2.13 -1.68
N SER A 101 17.55 -0.91 -2.22
CA SER A 101 18.82 -0.20 -2.21
C SER A 101 19.15 0.30 -0.81
N HIS A 102 20.42 0.14 -0.42
CA HIS A 102 20.99 0.68 0.82
C HIS A 102 21.73 2.01 0.64
N SER A 103 21.81 2.51 -0.60
CA SER A 103 22.55 3.74 -0.94
C SER A 103 21.74 4.73 -1.79
N GLU A 104 20.65 4.29 -2.40
CA GLU A 104 19.84 5.08 -3.31
C GLU A 104 18.39 5.12 -2.85
N LYS A 105 17.75 6.27 -3.02
CA LYS A 105 16.31 6.44 -2.79
C LYS A 105 15.53 6.05 -4.04
N ALA A 106 14.25 5.73 -3.84
CA ALA A 106 13.33 5.50 -4.93
C ALA A 106 12.10 6.42 -4.85
N VAL A 107 11.53 6.73 -6.02
CA VAL A 107 10.27 7.48 -6.13
C VAL A 107 9.37 6.75 -7.11
N THR A 108 8.14 6.47 -6.70
CA THR A 108 7.12 5.83 -7.54
C THR A 108 5.87 6.70 -7.64
N LEU A 109 5.26 6.73 -8.81
CA LEU A 109 3.98 7.37 -9.08
C LEU A 109 2.89 6.30 -9.06
N HIS A 110 1.84 6.52 -8.28
CA HIS A 110 0.73 5.60 -8.09
C HIS A 110 -0.57 6.25 -8.55
N LEU A 111 -1.36 5.52 -9.35
CA LEU A 111 -2.72 5.87 -9.71
C LEU A 111 -3.67 4.80 -9.19
N HIS A 112 -4.62 5.19 -8.37
CA HIS A 112 -5.69 4.32 -7.88
C HIS A 112 -7.04 4.74 -8.47
N THR A 113 -7.81 3.80 -9.01
CA THR A 113 -9.16 4.05 -9.55
C THR A 113 -10.10 2.87 -9.26
N PRO A 114 -11.24 3.06 -8.55
CA PRO A 114 -11.63 4.29 -7.84
C PRO A 114 -10.62 4.70 -6.74
N PRO A 115 -10.71 5.93 -6.22
CA PRO A 115 -9.95 6.31 -5.02
C PRO A 115 -10.48 5.57 -3.79
N PHE A 116 -9.61 5.32 -2.82
CA PHE A 116 -9.95 4.72 -1.52
C PHE A 116 -9.14 5.36 -0.39
N ASP A 117 -9.69 5.32 0.82
CA ASP A 117 -9.09 5.91 2.03
C ASP A 117 -8.64 4.85 3.05
N GLU A 118 -8.98 3.58 2.81
CA GLU A 118 -8.64 2.45 3.68
C GLU A 118 -8.24 1.23 2.86
N CYS A 119 -7.26 0.47 3.33
CA CYS A 119 -6.87 -0.81 2.76
C CYS A 119 -6.61 -1.85 3.86
N GLN A 120 -6.53 -3.13 3.50
CA GLN A 120 -6.11 -4.16 4.44
C GLN A 120 -4.61 -4.37 4.35
N CYS A 121 -3.95 -4.41 5.51
CA CYS A 121 -2.56 -4.83 5.65
C CYS A 121 -2.51 -6.19 6.34
N PHE A 122 -1.60 -7.05 5.91
CA PHE A 122 -1.50 -8.44 6.36
C PHE A 122 -0.18 -8.69 7.08
N ASP A 123 -0.25 -9.43 8.18
CA ASP A 123 0.93 -10.01 8.83
C ASP A 123 1.41 -11.23 8.03
N GLU A 124 2.67 -11.21 7.61
CA GLU A 124 3.24 -12.26 6.75
C GLU A 124 3.23 -13.65 7.41
N ARG A 125 3.44 -13.72 8.72
CA ARG A 125 3.58 -15.00 9.43
C ARG A 125 2.23 -15.65 9.74
N THR A 126 1.20 -14.84 9.96
CA THR A 126 -0.08 -15.30 10.48
C THR A 126 -1.26 -15.09 9.53
N GLY A 127 -1.09 -14.30 8.47
CA GLY A 127 -2.15 -13.96 7.53
C GLY A 127 -3.22 -13.02 8.12
N ARG A 128 -3.03 -12.55 9.35
CA ARG A 128 -3.95 -11.62 10.03
C ARG A 128 -4.03 -10.32 9.27
N ALA A 129 -5.26 -9.90 8.96
CA ALA A 129 -5.55 -8.64 8.33
C ALA A 129 -5.88 -7.55 9.37
N VAL A 130 -5.37 -6.34 9.14
CA VAL A 130 -5.78 -5.13 9.85
C VAL A 130 -6.19 -4.06 8.83
N THR A 131 -7.28 -3.36 9.10
CA THR A 131 -7.67 -2.21 8.27
C THR A 131 -6.79 -1.01 8.62
N ALA A 132 -6.13 -0.44 7.63
CA ALA A 132 -5.27 0.74 7.76
C ALA A 132 -5.84 1.91 6.97
N LYS A 133 -5.94 3.07 7.62
CA LYS A 133 -6.28 4.34 6.96
C LYS A 133 -5.09 4.86 6.16
N VAL A 134 -5.34 5.21 4.91
CA VAL A 134 -4.37 5.90 4.07
C VAL A 134 -4.18 7.31 4.61
N THR A 135 -2.95 7.64 4.96
CA THR A 135 -2.57 8.99 5.38
C THR A 135 -1.59 9.59 4.39
N PHE A 136 -1.73 10.90 4.17
CA PHE A 136 -0.85 11.64 3.27
C PHE A 136 0.17 12.42 4.09
N TRP A 137 1.45 12.30 3.73
CA TRP A 137 2.52 13.15 4.21
C TRP A 137 2.40 14.58 3.65
N SER A 138 2.02 14.71 2.38
CA SER A 138 1.72 16.00 1.79
C SER A 138 0.54 15.88 0.83
N LYS A 139 -0.13 17.01 0.60
CA LYS A 139 -1.12 17.16 -0.47
C LYS A 139 -0.74 18.39 -1.30
N TYR A 140 -0.69 18.27 -2.61
CA TYR A 140 -0.44 19.40 -3.53
C TYR A 140 0.86 20.14 -3.24
N GLY A 141 1.91 19.41 -2.86
CA GLY A 141 3.20 19.97 -2.49
C GLY A 141 3.25 20.64 -1.11
N ARG A 142 2.17 20.60 -0.32
CA ARG A 142 2.12 21.17 1.04
C ARG A 142 2.06 20.07 2.10
N ARG A 143 2.93 20.16 3.10
CA ARG A 143 2.97 19.23 4.23
C ARG A 143 1.62 19.22 4.94
N THR A 144 1.07 18.04 5.19
CA THR A 144 -0.13 17.89 6.01
C THR A 144 0.24 18.09 7.49
N PRO A 145 -0.59 18.79 8.28
CA PRO A 145 -0.36 18.94 9.71
C PRO A 145 -0.27 17.57 10.40
N PHE A 146 0.67 17.42 11.32
CA PHE A 146 0.69 16.27 12.20
C PHE A 146 -0.43 16.44 13.23
N ASN A 147 -1.59 15.83 12.99
CA ASN A 147 -2.63 15.76 14.01
C ASN A 147 -2.19 14.71 15.03
N LEU A 148 -1.59 15.16 16.13
CA LEU A 148 -1.70 14.44 17.40
C LEU A 148 -3.19 14.35 17.69
N LEU A 149 -3.79 13.19 17.50
CA LEU A 149 -5.04 12.86 18.18
C LEU A 149 -4.72 12.87 19.68
N CYS A 150 -4.79 14.05 20.28
CA CYS A 150 -4.83 14.18 21.73
C CYS A 150 -6.18 13.58 22.14
N SER A 151 -6.13 12.43 22.78
CA SER A 151 -7.25 11.87 23.53
C SER A 151 -7.54 12.78 24.72
N THR A 152 -8.26 13.88 24.49
CA THR A 152 -8.99 14.55 25.57
C THR A 152 -10.37 13.91 25.69
N GLU A 153 -10.44 12.76 26.34
CA GLU A 153 -11.65 12.45 27.10
C GLU A 153 -11.55 13.25 28.40
N ASN A 154 -12.18 14.42 28.39
CA ASN A 154 -12.50 15.16 29.60
C ASN A 154 -13.40 14.28 30.46
N THR A 155 -12.88 13.83 31.60
CA THR A 155 -13.71 13.42 32.73
C THR A 155 -14.35 14.68 33.31
N ILE A 156 -15.68 14.72 33.32
CA ILE A 156 -16.48 15.51 34.27
C ILE A 156 -17.26 14.50 35.10
#